data_AF-A0A1F1GGA5-F1
#
_entry.id   AF-A0A1F1GGA5-F1
#
_cell.length_a   1.000
_cell.length_b   1.000
_cell.length_c   1.000
_cell.angle_alpha   90.00
_cell.angle_beta   90.00
_cell.angle_gamma   90.00
#
_symmetry.space_group_name_H-M   'P 1'
#
loop_
_entity.id
_entity.type
_entity.pdbx_description
1 polymer ?
#
loop_
_entity_poly.entity_id
_entity_poly.type
_entity_poly.pdbx_seq_one_letter_code
_entity_poly.pdbx_strand_id
1 'polypeptide(L)'
;MMDDFRLRDAVFSAIWLLFLLTGLVQILVLPSYSTAQRLWAVAITAVFCVTYFVSFGTVHAYPRGWSQERRVALRWVILAALALAAIPAYGVWAVCFVPYLGALVAFTQPLMTAATIIALTGIIASVPAWLVARPSFVDLAVILFGWPLLILALGTLSQREDTETALRHDLDLAQQREDIAADIHDLLGHTLTAINLKAEVARRFIDRDPAKAAAELDEISSLSRLSLAEVRSTVTRMKNPTFAGEIQAARRILDTAGIHPHLPETLIRPRTHEDLFSWALRELTTNVVRHSGASHCWVILSEESLQVTDDGDGFTEDATQALATGLTGLAGLRRRAHDVGGDVIIQRAEGLTTVLLTVDGVREIKEVAPS
;
A
#
# COMPACT_ATOMS: atom_id res chain seq x y z
N MET A 1 -2.12 -25.90 6.09
CA MET A 1 -0.69 -26.18 5.79
C MET A 1 -0.23 -25.46 4.53
N MET A 2 -1.10 -25.31 3.51
CA MET A 2 -0.77 -24.58 2.27
C MET A 2 -0.61 -23.05 2.43
N ASP A 3 -1.37 -22.40 3.30
CA ASP A 3 -1.32 -20.92 3.43
C ASP A 3 -0.01 -20.38 4.03
N ASP A 4 0.71 -21.19 4.80
CA ASP A 4 2.00 -20.84 5.43
C ASP A 4 3.21 -21.25 4.58
N PHE A 5 2.97 -21.91 3.43
CA PHE A 5 4.04 -22.43 2.57
C PHE A 5 4.53 -21.35 1.61
N ARG A 6 5.80 -20.96 1.73
CA ARG A 6 6.41 -19.97 0.82
C ARG A 6 6.83 -20.63 -0.49
N LEU A 7 5.87 -20.73 -1.41
CA LEU A 7 6.08 -21.33 -2.73
C LEU A 7 7.18 -20.62 -3.53
N ARG A 8 7.25 -19.28 -3.44
CA ARG A 8 8.27 -18.46 -4.11
C ARG A 8 9.68 -18.90 -3.72
N ASP A 9 9.96 -18.97 -2.41
CA ASP A 9 11.28 -19.32 -1.88
C ASP A 9 11.65 -20.78 -2.20
N ALA A 10 10.66 -21.68 -2.14
CA ALA A 10 10.84 -23.09 -2.48
C ALA A 10 11.15 -23.30 -3.98
N VAL A 11 10.40 -22.66 -4.87
CA VAL A 11 10.59 -22.76 -6.33
C VAL A 11 11.92 -22.12 -6.74
N PHE A 12 12.23 -20.92 -6.23
CA PHE A 12 13.49 -20.26 -6.53
C PHE A 12 14.70 -21.11 -6.11
N SER A 13 14.63 -21.72 -4.93
CA SER A 13 15.70 -22.59 -4.44
C SER A 13 15.79 -23.90 -5.21
N ALA A 14 14.66 -24.42 -5.71
CA ALA A 14 14.60 -25.67 -6.48
C ALA A 14 15.31 -25.60 -7.83
N ILE A 15 15.43 -24.41 -8.45
CA ILE A 15 16.14 -24.22 -9.72
C ILE A 15 17.56 -24.77 -9.63
N TRP A 16 18.22 -24.59 -8.48
CA TRP A 16 19.59 -25.03 -8.25
C TRP A 16 19.72 -26.56 -8.11
N LEU A 17 18.62 -27.31 -7.86
CA LEU A 17 18.65 -28.78 -7.79
C LEU A 17 18.97 -29.42 -9.15
N LEU A 18 18.83 -28.68 -10.26
CA LEU A 18 19.24 -29.12 -11.59
C LEU A 18 20.73 -29.53 -11.63
N PHE A 19 21.60 -28.86 -10.86
CA PHE A 19 23.02 -29.20 -10.81
C PHE A 19 23.26 -30.58 -10.16
N LEU A 20 22.40 -31.01 -9.25
CA LEU A 20 22.47 -32.33 -8.61
C LEU A 20 22.17 -33.46 -9.62
N LEU A 21 21.37 -33.17 -10.66
CA LEU A 21 21.08 -34.13 -11.73
C LEU A 21 22.33 -34.48 -12.55
N THR A 22 23.30 -33.58 -12.67
CA THR A 22 24.53 -33.87 -13.42
C THR A 22 25.33 -35.01 -12.78
N GLY A 23 25.46 -35.01 -11.45
CA GLY A 23 26.11 -36.09 -10.70
C GLY A 23 25.30 -37.39 -10.74
N LEU A 24 23.96 -37.30 -10.67
CA LEU A 24 23.10 -38.48 -10.78
C LEU A 24 23.21 -39.15 -12.16
N VAL A 25 23.21 -38.35 -13.25
CA VAL A 25 23.35 -38.87 -14.62
C VAL A 25 24.68 -39.59 -14.81
N GLN A 26 25.78 -39.08 -14.26
CA GLN A 26 27.06 -39.79 -14.33
C GLN A 26 27.00 -41.20 -13.71
N ILE A 27 26.37 -41.35 -12.54
CA ILE A 27 26.23 -42.65 -11.86
C ILE A 27 25.36 -43.61 -12.69
N LEU A 28 24.32 -43.10 -13.35
CA LEU A 28 23.42 -43.92 -14.16
C LEU A 28 24.06 -44.38 -15.48
N VAL A 29 24.90 -43.54 -16.09
CA VAL A 29 25.53 -43.82 -17.40
C VAL A 29 26.81 -44.65 -17.26
N LEU A 30 27.61 -44.43 -16.20
CA LEU A 30 28.90 -45.10 -16.07
C LEU A 30 28.74 -46.62 -15.80
N PRO A 31 29.46 -47.49 -16.54
CA PRO A 31 29.37 -48.95 -16.38
C PRO A 31 29.88 -49.48 -15.04
N SER A 32 30.68 -48.68 -14.32
CA SER A 32 31.36 -49.07 -13.08
C SER A 32 30.44 -49.20 -11.86
N TYR A 33 29.18 -48.76 -11.97
CA TYR A 33 28.22 -48.76 -10.85
C TYR A 33 27.26 -49.94 -10.91
N SER A 34 27.06 -50.59 -9.76
CA SER A 34 26.09 -51.68 -9.61
C SER A 34 24.64 -51.18 -9.66
N THR A 35 23.70 -52.07 -9.99
CA THR A 35 22.26 -51.75 -9.99
C THR A 35 21.78 -51.25 -8.62
N ALA A 36 22.29 -51.83 -7.53
CA ALA A 36 21.95 -51.40 -6.17
C ALA A 36 22.42 -49.97 -5.87
N GLN A 37 23.64 -49.61 -6.29
CA GLN A 37 24.16 -48.24 -6.14
C GLN A 37 23.34 -47.23 -6.96
N ARG A 38 22.92 -47.60 -8.17
CA ARG A 38 22.08 -46.74 -9.01
C ARG A 38 20.71 -46.50 -8.37
N LEU A 39 20.06 -47.54 -7.87
CA LEU A 39 18.77 -47.42 -7.16
C LEU A 39 18.91 -46.57 -5.90
N TRP A 40 19.98 -46.76 -5.13
CA TRP A 40 20.27 -45.95 -3.95
C TRP A 40 20.51 -44.47 -4.30
N ALA A 41 21.30 -44.20 -5.34
CA ALA A 41 21.58 -42.84 -5.81
C ALA A 41 20.32 -42.08 -6.21
N VAL A 42 19.41 -42.75 -6.93
CA VAL A 42 18.11 -42.18 -7.32
C VAL A 42 17.26 -41.92 -6.09
N ALA A 43 17.14 -42.88 -5.18
CA ALA A 43 16.32 -42.77 -3.97
C ALA A 43 16.80 -41.63 -3.06
N ILE A 44 18.10 -41.60 -2.73
CA ILE A 44 18.66 -40.59 -1.83
C ILE A 44 18.57 -39.18 -2.44
N THR A 45 18.79 -39.05 -3.74
CA THR A 45 18.65 -37.77 -4.45
C THR A 45 17.21 -37.28 -4.45
N ALA A 46 16.24 -38.16 -4.72
CA ALA A 46 14.83 -37.80 -4.67
C ALA A 46 14.41 -37.34 -3.27
N VAL A 47 14.81 -38.08 -2.23
CA VAL A 47 14.54 -37.72 -0.83
C VAL A 47 15.20 -36.39 -0.48
N PHE A 48 16.45 -36.16 -0.91
CA PHE A 48 17.14 -34.89 -0.71
C PHE A 48 16.42 -33.73 -1.37
N CYS A 49 16.05 -33.86 -2.66
CA CYS A 49 15.33 -32.82 -3.40
C CYS A 49 13.99 -32.45 -2.74
N VAL A 50 13.19 -33.45 -2.35
CA VAL A 50 11.91 -33.23 -1.66
C VAL A 50 12.15 -32.55 -0.31
N THR A 51 13.11 -33.04 0.47
CA THR A 51 13.43 -32.48 1.79
C THR A 51 13.94 -31.04 1.67
N TYR A 52 14.77 -30.74 0.68
CA TYR A 52 15.28 -29.41 0.39
C TYR A 52 14.15 -28.45 -0.01
N PHE A 53 13.27 -28.87 -0.92
CA PHE A 53 12.10 -28.09 -1.36
C PHE A 53 11.17 -27.76 -0.19
N VAL A 54 10.80 -28.78 0.60
CA VAL A 54 9.94 -28.61 1.77
C VAL A 54 10.63 -27.78 2.85
N SER A 55 11.95 -27.90 3.00
CA SER A 55 12.74 -27.11 3.95
C SER A 55 12.58 -25.63 3.68
N PHE A 56 12.79 -25.17 2.44
CA PHE A 56 12.64 -23.76 2.08
C PHE A 56 11.20 -23.26 2.20
N GLY A 57 10.23 -24.03 1.76
CA GLY A 57 8.83 -23.61 1.82
C GLY A 57 8.28 -23.53 3.25
N THR A 58 8.89 -24.23 4.22
CA THR A 58 8.37 -24.31 5.61
C THR A 58 9.29 -23.69 6.66
N VAL A 59 10.51 -23.24 6.32
CA VAL A 59 11.52 -22.78 7.29
C VAL A 59 11.06 -21.62 8.18
N HIS A 60 10.15 -20.80 7.68
CA HIS A 60 9.60 -19.66 8.41
C HIS A 60 8.41 -20.04 9.31
N ALA A 61 7.70 -21.13 9.02
CA ALA A 61 6.43 -21.45 9.64
C ALA A 61 6.46 -22.68 10.57
N TYR A 62 7.32 -23.67 10.30
CA TYR A 62 7.31 -24.95 11.02
C TYR A 62 8.70 -25.41 11.49
N PRO A 63 8.82 -26.08 12.64
CA PRO A 63 7.79 -26.23 13.68
C PRO A 63 7.40 -24.89 14.31
N ARG A 64 6.10 -24.73 14.62
CA ARG A 64 5.59 -23.52 15.28
C ARG A 64 6.15 -23.42 16.70
N GLY A 65 6.41 -22.20 17.15
CA GLY A 65 6.96 -21.92 18.49
C GLY A 65 8.47 -22.11 18.64
N TRP A 66 9.18 -22.58 17.62
CA TRP A 66 10.64 -22.66 17.62
C TRP A 66 11.27 -21.32 17.20
N SER A 67 12.51 -21.05 17.62
CA SER A 67 13.28 -19.93 17.04
C SER A 67 13.72 -20.28 15.61
N GLN A 68 13.94 -19.26 14.78
CA GLN A 68 14.40 -19.43 13.40
C GLN A 68 15.72 -20.21 13.33
N GLU A 69 16.65 -19.94 14.24
CA GLU A 69 17.93 -20.65 14.35
C GLU A 69 17.73 -22.17 14.56
N ARG A 70 16.84 -22.57 15.47
CA ARG A 70 16.55 -23.99 15.73
C ARG A 70 15.89 -24.67 14.54
N ARG A 71 15.01 -23.95 13.83
CA ARG A 71 14.36 -24.44 12.60
C ARG A 71 15.35 -24.68 11.48
N VAL A 72 16.31 -23.78 11.31
CA VAL A 72 17.38 -23.90 10.31
C VAL A 72 18.36 -25.00 10.69
N ALA A 73 18.78 -25.06 11.96
CA ALA A 73 19.68 -26.08 12.46
C ALA A 73 19.12 -27.50 12.26
N LEU A 74 17.84 -27.73 12.58
CA LEU A 74 17.18 -29.02 12.37
C LEU A 74 17.25 -29.45 10.89
N ARG A 75 16.89 -28.55 9.97
CA ARG A 75 16.89 -28.83 8.53
C ARG A 75 18.30 -29.05 8.00
N TRP A 76 19.25 -28.24 8.47
CA TRP A 76 20.66 -28.38 8.11
C TRP A 76 21.20 -29.76 8.52
N VAL A 77 20.89 -30.22 9.74
CA VAL A 77 21.28 -31.55 10.23
C VAL A 77 20.63 -32.66 9.40
N ILE A 78 19.35 -32.53 9.05
CA ILE A 78 18.65 -33.51 8.20
C ILE A 78 19.31 -33.57 6.80
N LEU A 79 19.56 -32.43 6.17
CA LEU A 79 20.20 -32.37 4.86
C LEU A 79 21.65 -32.89 4.90
N ALA A 80 22.39 -32.60 5.97
CA ALA A 80 23.73 -33.14 6.18
C ALA A 80 23.72 -34.66 6.34
N ALA A 81 22.76 -35.21 7.09
CA ALA A 81 22.59 -36.65 7.23
C ALA A 81 22.27 -37.32 5.89
N LEU A 82 21.42 -36.70 5.07
CA LEU A 82 21.11 -37.18 3.71
C LEU A 82 22.34 -37.09 2.77
N ALA A 83 23.13 -36.02 2.86
CA ALA A 83 24.38 -35.88 2.11
C ALA A 83 25.39 -36.97 2.49
N LEU A 84 25.53 -37.30 3.78
CA LEU A 84 26.37 -38.41 4.25
C LEU A 84 25.83 -39.77 3.78
N ALA A 85 24.51 -39.97 3.81
CA ALA A 85 23.88 -41.19 3.31
C ALA A 85 24.03 -41.38 1.79
N ALA A 86 24.40 -40.34 1.04
CA ALA A 86 24.70 -40.45 -0.38
C ALA A 86 26.09 -41.05 -0.68
N ILE A 87 27.03 -41.03 0.28
CA ILE A 87 28.43 -41.49 0.12
C ILE A 87 28.54 -42.93 -0.44
N PRO A 88 27.75 -43.92 0.00
CA PRO A 88 27.86 -45.30 -0.52
C PRO A 88 27.60 -45.45 -2.03
N ALA A 89 26.83 -44.54 -2.64
CA ALA A 89 26.59 -44.55 -4.08
C ALA A 89 27.42 -43.49 -4.83
N TYR A 90 27.61 -42.30 -4.26
CA TYR A 90 28.31 -41.20 -4.92
C TYR A 90 29.83 -41.21 -4.68
N GLY A 91 30.31 -41.88 -3.64
CA GLY A 91 31.69 -41.78 -3.20
C GLY A 91 32.07 -40.33 -2.90
N VAL A 92 33.19 -39.86 -3.45
CA VAL A 92 33.67 -38.49 -3.28
C VAL A 92 32.74 -37.45 -3.94
N TRP A 93 31.95 -37.84 -4.94
CA TRP A 93 30.97 -36.95 -5.58
C TRP A 93 29.79 -36.58 -4.66
N ALA A 94 29.69 -37.18 -3.47
CA ALA A 94 28.75 -36.73 -2.44
C ALA A 94 29.02 -35.28 -1.99
N VAL A 95 30.22 -34.74 -2.27
CA VAL A 95 30.56 -33.32 -2.06
C VAL A 95 29.61 -32.36 -2.80
N CYS A 96 28.98 -32.81 -3.89
CA CYS A 96 28.00 -32.02 -4.65
C CYS A 96 26.73 -31.67 -3.86
N PHE A 97 26.48 -32.33 -2.72
CA PHE A 97 25.36 -31.99 -1.84
C PHE A 97 25.67 -30.79 -0.91
N VAL A 98 26.94 -30.50 -0.66
CA VAL A 98 27.39 -29.45 0.29
C VAL A 98 26.89 -28.04 -0.07
N PRO A 99 26.87 -27.62 -1.36
CA PRO A 99 26.39 -26.28 -1.70
C PRO A 99 24.95 -25.99 -1.29
N TYR A 100 24.10 -27.02 -1.27
CA TYR A 100 22.71 -26.92 -0.87
C TYR A 100 22.55 -26.70 0.64
N LEU A 101 23.47 -27.24 1.45
CA LEU A 101 23.53 -26.93 2.88
C LEU A 101 23.90 -25.46 3.09
N GLY A 102 24.86 -24.95 2.29
CA GLY A 102 25.25 -23.55 2.32
C GLY A 102 24.11 -22.62 1.88
N ALA A 103 23.38 -22.99 0.83
CA ALA A 103 22.22 -22.25 0.33
C ALA A 103 21.16 -22.05 1.41
N LEU A 104 20.80 -23.10 2.15
CA LEU A 104 19.81 -23.01 3.23
C LEU A 104 20.18 -21.94 4.25
N VAL A 105 21.46 -21.89 4.64
CA VAL A 105 21.94 -20.93 5.64
C VAL A 105 22.07 -19.53 5.04
N ALA A 106 22.54 -19.41 3.80
CA ALA A 106 22.67 -18.15 3.07
C ALA A 106 21.36 -17.37 2.96
N PHE A 107 20.25 -18.05 2.70
CA PHE A 107 18.94 -17.38 2.56
C PHE A 107 18.23 -17.13 3.90
N THR A 108 18.64 -17.78 4.99
CA THR A 108 17.86 -17.77 6.24
C THR A 108 18.60 -17.23 7.45
N GLN A 109 19.91 -16.99 7.37
CA GLN A 109 20.73 -16.51 8.48
C GLN A 109 21.45 -15.20 8.14
N PRO A 110 21.87 -14.42 9.16
CA PRO A 110 22.70 -13.24 8.95
C PRO A 110 24.00 -13.57 8.19
N LEU A 111 24.48 -12.60 7.41
CA LEU A 111 25.64 -12.74 6.52
C LEU A 111 26.85 -13.40 7.20
N MET A 112 27.21 -12.93 8.40
CA MET A 112 28.37 -13.43 9.13
C MET A 112 28.20 -14.87 9.62
N THR A 113 27.02 -15.21 10.13
CA THR A 113 26.69 -16.58 10.55
C THR A 113 26.70 -17.53 9.35
N ALA A 114 26.10 -17.11 8.23
CA ALA A 114 26.07 -17.90 7.01
C ALA A 114 27.46 -18.13 6.43
N ALA A 115 28.26 -17.08 6.31
CA ALA A 115 29.64 -17.17 5.81
C ALA A 115 30.49 -18.10 6.68
N THR A 116 30.34 -18.03 8.00
CA THR A 116 31.07 -18.90 8.94
C THR A 116 30.68 -20.36 8.79
N ILE A 117 29.38 -20.68 8.73
CA ILE A 117 28.90 -22.05 8.56
C ILE A 117 29.31 -22.62 7.19
N ILE A 118 29.21 -21.83 6.12
CA ILE A 118 29.65 -22.23 4.78
C ILE A 118 31.15 -22.54 4.79
N ALA A 119 31.98 -21.66 5.37
CA ALA A 119 33.42 -21.85 5.44
C ALA A 119 33.79 -23.12 6.22
N LEU A 120 33.20 -23.33 7.40
CA LEU A 120 33.45 -24.53 8.21
C LEU A 120 33.02 -25.81 7.49
N THR A 121 31.84 -25.80 6.87
CA THR A 121 31.32 -26.97 6.14
C THR A 121 32.20 -27.30 4.93
N GLY A 122 32.64 -26.28 4.18
CA GLY A 122 33.56 -26.44 3.07
C GLY A 122 34.92 -27.00 3.50
N ILE A 123 35.50 -26.48 4.59
CA ILE A 123 36.76 -27.00 5.14
C ILE A 123 36.61 -28.47 5.55
N ILE A 124 35.57 -28.81 6.32
CA ILE A 124 35.32 -30.19 6.77
C ILE A 124 35.13 -31.13 5.58
N ALA A 125 34.39 -30.72 4.54
CA ALA A 125 34.15 -31.54 3.35
C ALA A 125 35.39 -31.68 2.44
N SER A 126 36.30 -30.69 2.45
CA SER A 126 37.50 -30.69 1.62
C SER A 126 38.54 -31.74 2.03
N VAL A 127 38.68 -32.01 3.34
CA VAL A 127 39.70 -32.93 3.87
C VAL A 127 39.49 -34.37 3.35
N PRO A 128 38.32 -35.00 3.48
CA PRO A 128 38.09 -36.34 2.94
C PRO A 128 38.18 -36.39 1.41
N ALA A 129 37.67 -35.35 0.72
CA ALA A 129 37.72 -35.28 -0.73
C ALA A 129 39.16 -35.27 -1.26
N TRP A 130 40.04 -34.51 -0.60
CA TRP A 130 41.46 -34.42 -0.96
C TRP A 130 42.21 -35.73 -0.70
N LEU A 131 41.93 -36.40 0.42
CA LEU A 131 42.58 -37.66 0.80
C LEU A 131 42.20 -38.83 -0.12
N VAL A 132 40.95 -38.89 -0.59
CA VAL A 132 40.43 -40.05 -1.34
C VAL A 132 40.57 -39.88 -2.86
N ALA A 133 40.13 -38.76 -3.43
CA ALA A 133 40.06 -38.60 -4.89
C ALA A 133 41.21 -37.77 -5.49
N ARG A 134 41.98 -37.05 -4.66
CA ARG A 134 42.97 -36.05 -5.11
C ARG A 134 42.45 -35.19 -6.28
N PRO A 135 41.27 -34.56 -6.13
CA PRO A 135 40.67 -33.77 -7.20
C PRO A 135 41.55 -32.56 -7.53
N SER A 136 41.30 -31.94 -8.68
CA SER A 136 41.93 -30.66 -8.97
C SER A 136 41.53 -29.65 -7.88
N PHE A 137 42.49 -28.85 -7.44
CA PHE A 137 42.25 -27.81 -6.41
C PHE A 137 41.14 -26.84 -6.85
N VAL A 138 41.07 -26.55 -8.15
CA VAL A 138 40.10 -25.62 -8.75
C VAL A 138 38.68 -26.19 -8.65
N ASP A 139 38.45 -27.45 -9.02
CA ASP A 139 37.11 -28.06 -8.99
C ASP A 139 36.58 -28.13 -7.55
N LEU A 140 37.44 -28.52 -6.60
CA LEU A 140 37.08 -28.59 -5.19
C LEU A 140 36.75 -27.21 -4.63
N ALA A 141 37.52 -26.18 -4.98
CA ALA A 141 37.30 -24.81 -4.53
C ALA A 141 36.01 -24.20 -5.12
N VAL A 142 35.73 -24.44 -6.40
CA VAL A 142 34.51 -23.95 -7.05
C VAL A 142 33.27 -24.60 -6.43
N ILE A 143 33.29 -25.91 -6.21
CA ILE A 143 32.15 -26.63 -5.62
C ILE A 143 31.94 -26.21 -4.16
N LEU A 144 32.99 -26.20 -3.33
CA LEU A 144 32.84 -26.01 -1.90
C LEU A 144 32.73 -24.55 -1.44
N PHE A 145 33.23 -23.61 -2.23
CA PHE A 145 33.26 -22.19 -1.86
C PHE A 145 32.64 -21.29 -2.92
N GLY A 146 32.94 -21.52 -4.20
CA GLY A 146 32.41 -20.70 -5.31
C GLY A 146 30.89 -20.69 -5.38
N TRP A 147 30.28 -21.88 -5.47
CA TRP A 147 28.82 -22.03 -5.54
C TRP A 147 28.09 -21.49 -4.29
N PRO A 148 28.48 -21.86 -3.05
CA PRO A 148 27.89 -21.28 -1.85
C PRO A 148 28.03 -19.77 -1.73
N LEU A 149 29.17 -19.20 -2.15
CA LEU A 149 29.41 -17.76 -2.10
C LEU A 149 28.54 -17.01 -3.12
N LEU A 150 28.38 -17.55 -4.33
CA LEU A 150 27.46 -17.02 -5.34
C LEU A 150 26.01 -17.02 -4.80
N ILE A 151 25.60 -18.12 -4.17
CA ILE A 151 24.26 -18.23 -3.58
C ILE A 151 24.09 -17.25 -2.41
N LEU A 152 25.13 -17.06 -1.58
CA LEU A 152 25.14 -16.06 -0.53
C LEU A 152 24.99 -14.64 -1.08
N ALA A 153 25.71 -14.30 -2.15
CA ALA A 153 25.58 -13.01 -2.81
C ALA A 153 24.15 -12.78 -3.32
N LEU A 154 23.56 -13.76 -4.03
CA LEU A 154 22.19 -13.67 -4.52
C LEU A 154 21.16 -13.57 -3.38
N GLY A 155 21.36 -14.31 -2.29
CA GLY A 155 20.50 -14.24 -1.10
C GLY A 155 20.54 -12.87 -0.42
N THR A 156 21.72 -12.25 -0.32
CA THR A 156 21.85 -10.91 0.27
C THR A 156 21.19 -9.82 -0.58
N LEU A 157 21.21 -9.95 -1.91
CA LEU A 157 20.53 -9.02 -2.80
C LEU A 157 19.00 -9.11 -2.62
N SER A 158 18.46 -10.34 -2.61
CA SER A 158 17.03 -10.56 -2.41
C SER A 158 16.54 -10.08 -1.03
N GLN A 159 17.30 -10.32 0.04
CA GLN A 159 16.93 -9.82 1.37
C GLN A 159 16.94 -8.28 1.46
N ARG A 160 17.85 -7.62 0.73
CA ARG A 160 17.92 -6.15 0.69
C ARG A 160 16.71 -5.55 0.00
N GLU A 161 16.29 -6.11 -1.13
CA GLU A 161 15.11 -5.65 -1.87
C GLU A 161 13.83 -5.75 -1.02
N ASP A 162 13.64 -6.89 -0.32
CA ASP A 162 12.47 -7.08 0.56
C ASP A 162 12.49 -6.07 1.73
N THR A 163 13.67 -5.80 2.31
CA THR A 163 13.82 -4.84 3.42
C THR A 163 13.60 -3.40 2.96
N GLU A 164 14.14 -3.02 1.80
CA GLU A 164 13.99 -1.69 1.22
C GLU A 164 12.53 -1.39 0.87
N THR A 165 11.81 -2.38 0.34
CA THR A 165 10.38 -2.24 0.02
C THR A 165 9.56 -2.03 1.29
N ALA A 166 9.84 -2.78 2.36
CA ALA A 166 9.16 -2.61 3.65
C ALA A 166 9.44 -1.22 4.26
N LEU A 167 10.70 -0.78 4.25
CA LEU A 167 11.09 0.54 4.75
C LEU A 167 10.47 1.68 3.94
N ARG A 168 10.38 1.55 2.61
CA ARG A 168 9.69 2.52 1.75
C ARG A 168 8.21 2.61 2.11
N HIS A 169 7.56 1.47 2.32
CA HIS A 169 6.15 1.46 2.73
C HIS A 169 5.94 2.15 4.08
N ASP A 170 6.80 1.88 5.06
CA ASP A 170 6.74 2.53 6.38
C ASP A 170 7.00 4.04 6.30
N LEU A 171 7.93 4.47 5.44
CA LEU A 171 8.20 5.88 5.18
C LEU A 171 7.01 6.58 4.50
N ASP A 172 6.41 5.95 3.49
CA ASP A 172 5.23 6.48 2.80
C ASP A 172 4.07 6.66 3.79
N LEU A 173 3.84 5.68 4.67
CA LEU A 173 2.82 5.77 5.72
C LEU A 173 3.15 6.87 6.76
N ALA A 174 4.42 7.07 7.09
CA ALA A 174 4.85 8.11 8.02
C ALA A 174 4.67 9.51 7.42
N GLN A 175 5.05 9.70 6.15
CA GLN A 175 4.84 10.94 5.42
C GLN A 175 3.35 11.26 5.30
N GLN A 176 2.53 10.26 4.95
CA GLN A 176 1.08 10.42 4.94
C GLN A 176 0.57 10.95 6.27
N ARG A 177 1.01 10.37 7.41
CA ARG A 177 0.62 10.82 8.78
C ARG A 177 1.02 12.27 9.07
N GLU A 178 2.20 12.68 8.63
CA GLU A 178 2.71 14.04 8.81
C GLU A 178 1.88 15.05 8.01
N ASP A 179 1.60 14.74 6.74
CA ASP A 179 0.74 15.56 5.88
C ASP A 179 -0.67 15.72 6.49
N ILE A 180 -1.24 14.66 7.10
CA ILE A 180 -2.52 14.75 7.83
C ILE A 180 -2.45 15.76 8.96
N ALA A 181 -1.38 15.69 9.75
CA ALA A 181 -1.22 16.53 10.92
C ALA A 181 -1.09 17.99 10.51
N ALA A 182 -0.35 18.28 9.43
CA ALA A 182 -0.22 19.62 8.86
C ALA A 182 -1.57 20.17 8.37
N ASP A 183 -2.29 19.43 7.51
CA ASP A 183 -3.59 19.87 6.97
C ASP A 183 -4.63 20.14 8.08
N ILE A 184 -4.67 19.28 9.10
CA ILE A 184 -5.56 19.48 10.26
C ILE A 184 -5.11 20.68 11.09
N HIS A 185 -3.80 20.86 11.28
CA HIS A 185 -3.26 21.96 12.07
C HIS A 185 -3.55 23.30 11.41
N ASP A 186 -3.37 23.43 10.11
CA ASP A 186 -3.63 24.66 9.37
C ASP A 186 -5.12 25.02 9.40
N LEU A 187 -5.98 24.01 9.17
CA LEU A 187 -7.43 24.18 9.24
C LEU A 187 -7.88 24.65 10.64
N LEU A 188 -7.39 23.99 11.69
CA LEU A 188 -7.74 24.34 13.07
C LEU A 188 -7.15 25.70 13.49
N GLY A 189 -5.92 26.02 13.06
CA GLY A 189 -5.22 27.24 13.45
C GLY A 189 -5.94 28.50 12.99
N HIS A 190 -6.41 28.52 11.74
CA HIS A 190 -7.16 29.65 11.19
C HIS A 190 -8.50 29.85 11.91
N THR A 191 -9.27 28.78 12.10
CA THR A 191 -10.56 28.87 12.79
C THR A 191 -10.40 29.29 14.24
N LEU A 192 -9.47 28.69 14.98
CA LEU A 192 -9.27 29.01 16.40
C LEU A 192 -8.88 30.48 16.60
N THR A 193 -8.09 31.04 15.68
CA THR A 193 -7.75 32.47 15.68
C THR A 193 -8.99 33.35 15.48
N ALA A 194 -9.85 33.00 14.50
CA ALA A 194 -11.10 33.72 14.25
C ALA A 194 -12.09 33.64 15.44
N ILE A 195 -12.23 32.46 16.04
CA ILE A 195 -13.04 32.25 17.26
C ILE A 195 -12.54 33.15 18.39
N ASN A 196 -11.22 33.22 18.60
CA ASN A 196 -10.65 34.01 19.68
C ASN A 196 -10.88 35.53 19.48
N LEU A 197 -10.70 36.03 18.25
CA LEU A 197 -10.98 37.42 17.89
C LEU A 197 -12.45 37.78 18.11
N LYS A 198 -13.39 36.92 17.66
CA LYS A 198 -14.82 37.13 17.86
C LYS A 198 -15.22 37.07 19.33
N ALA A 199 -14.61 36.17 20.10
CA ALA A 199 -14.85 36.10 21.55
C ALA A 199 -14.40 37.37 22.26
N GLU A 200 -13.29 37.98 21.82
CA GLU A 200 -12.84 39.27 22.35
C GLU A 200 -13.81 40.41 21.99
N VAL A 201 -14.33 40.43 20.76
CA VAL A 201 -15.36 41.39 20.34
C VAL A 201 -16.63 41.22 21.16
N ALA A 202 -17.15 40.00 21.28
CA ALA A 202 -18.33 39.69 22.09
C ALA A 202 -18.15 40.21 23.52
N ARG A 203 -17.00 39.91 24.14
CA ARG A 203 -16.67 40.34 25.51
C ARG A 203 -16.64 41.85 25.70
N ARG A 204 -16.24 42.62 24.68
CA ARG A 204 -16.26 44.10 24.73
C ARG A 204 -17.67 44.69 24.64
N PHE A 205 -18.63 43.95 24.08
CA PHE A 205 -20.00 44.42 23.87
C PHE A 205 -21.01 43.88 24.90
N ILE A 206 -20.64 42.92 25.78
CA ILE A 206 -21.57 42.30 26.76
C ILE A 206 -22.40 43.34 27.54
N ASP A 207 -21.78 44.39 28.08
CA ASP A 207 -22.49 45.39 28.89
C ASP A 207 -23.05 46.56 28.05
N ARG A 208 -22.49 46.79 26.86
CA ARG A 208 -22.74 48.00 26.06
C ARG A 208 -23.77 47.78 24.95
N ASP A 209 -23.77 46.59 24.37
CA ASP A 209 -24.72 46.14 23.34
C ASP A 209 -24.87 44.61 23.45
N PRO A 210 -25.73 44.13 24.37
CA PRO A 210 -25.95 42.71 24.60
C PRO A 210 -26.45 41.98 23.34
N ALA A 211 -27.20 42.65 22.47
CA ALA A 211 -27.70 42.06 21.23
C ALA A 211 -26.55 41.77 20.25
N LYS A 212 -25.60 42.71 20.11
CA LYS A 212 -24.39 42.49 19.31
C LYS A 212 -23.48 41.41 19.91
N ALA A 213 -23.35 41.38 21.24
CA ALA A 213 -22.58 40.32 21.91
C ALA A 213 -23.20 38.93 21.69
N ALA A 214 -24.52 38.81 21.74
CA ALA A 214 -25.23 37.57 21.44
C ALA A 214 -25.00 37.13 19.99
N ALA A 215 -25.08 38.04 19.02
CA ALA A 215 -24.82 37.74 17.61
C ALA A 215 -23.40 37.19 17.38
N GLU A 216 -22.37 37.80 17.99
CA GLU A 216 -20.98 37.31 17.88
C GLU A 216 -20.80 35.93 18.53
N LEU A 217 -21.50 35.63 19.63
CA LEU A 217 -21.49 34.31 20.26
C LEU A 217 -22.17 33.24 19.39
N ASP A 218 -23.26 33.59 18.71
CA ASP A 218 -23.93 32.70 17.75
C ASP A 218 -23.05 32.41 16.54
N GLU A 219 -22.31 33.42 16.06
CA GLU A 219 -21.30 33.23 15.00
C GLU A 219 -20.15 32.32 15.45
N ILE A 220 -19.65 32.45 16.69
CA ILE A 220 -18.64 31.53 17.25
C ILE A 220 -19.15 30.09 17.31
N SER A 221 -20.38 29.89 17.78
CA SER A 221 -21.01 28.56 17.85
C SER A 221 -21.13 27.94 16.46
N SER A 222 -21.56 28.73 15.47
CA SER A 222 -21.69 28.32 14.07
C SER A 222 -20.33 27.97 13.47
N LEU A 223 -19.33 28.84 13.63
CA LEU A 223 -17.97 28.65 13.14
C LEU A 223 -17.30 27.40 13.73
N SER A 224 -17.55 27.12 15.02
CA SER A 224 -17.05 25.93 15.71
C SER A 224 -17.66 24.64 15.15
N ARG A 225 -18.99 24.61 14.96
CA ARG A 225 -19.69 23.45 14.39
C ARG A 225 -19.23 23.16 12.96
N LEU A 226 -19.13 24.21 12.14
CA LEU A 226 -18.65 24.13 10.76
C LEU A 226 -17.23 23.58 10.68
N SER A 227 -16.33 24.09 11.52
CA SER A 227 -14.94 23.63 11.51
C SER A 227 -14.78 22.20 11.98
N LEU A 228 -15.58 21.76 12.96
CA LEU A 228 -15.62 20.36 13.36
C LEU A 228 -16.15 19.46 12.23
N ALA A 229 -17.15 19.94 11.46
CA ALA A 229 -17.66 19.24 10.29
C ALA A 229 -16.58 19.11 9.20
N GLU A 230 -15.80 20.16 8.97
CA GLU A 230 -14.70 20.20 8.00
C GLU A 230 -13.54 19.26 8.39
N VAL A 231 -13.18 19.20 9.68
CA VAL A 231 -12.22 18.21 10.18
C VAL A 231 -12.73 16.79 9.97
N ARG A 232 -13.99 16.50 10.32
CA ARG A 232 -14.58 15.15 10.16
C ARG A 232 -14.70 14.74 8.70
N SER A 233 -15.04 15.68 7.82
CA SER A 233 -15.11 15.44 6.37
C SER A 233 -13.72 15.11 5.83
N THR A 234 -12.70 15.88 6.20
CA THR A 234 -11.29 15.65 5.86
C THR A 234 -10.84 14.26 6.29
N VAL A 235 -11.01 13.91 7.56
CA VAL A 235 -10.65 12.57 8.09
C VAL A 235 -11.32 11.45 7.30
N THR A 236 -12.55 11.64 6.85
CA THR A 236 -13.21 10.56 6.11
C THR A 236 -12.72 10.42 4.68
N ARG A 237 -12.39 11.53 4.01
CA ARG A 237 -11.77 11.47 2.68
C ARG A 237 -10.44 10.73 2.70
N MET A 238 -9.69 10.88 3.79
CA MET A 238 -8.44 10.16 3.98
C MET A 238 -8.64 8.66 4.18
N LYS A 239 -9.69 8.26 4.92
CA LYS A 239 -10.02 6.84 5.11
C LYS A 239 -10.49 6.18 3.81
N ASN A 240 -11.19 6.93 2.96
CA ASN A 240 -11.77 6.44 1.71
C ASN A 240 -11.45 7.43 0.57
N PRO A 241 -10.24 7.40 -0.03
CA PRO A 241 -9.81 8.31 -1.10
C PRO A 241 -10.44 7.90 -2.45
N THR A 242 -11.75 7.90 -2.50
CA THR A 242 -12.57 7.52 -3.66
C THR A 242 -13.72 8.51 -3.76
N PHE A 243 -14.33 8.64 -4.94
CA PHE A 243 -15.52 9.48 -5.10
C PHE A 243 -16.66 9.07 -4.15
N ALA A 244 -16.78 7.76 -3.85
CA ALA A 244 -17.69 7.23 -2.85
C ALA A 244 -17.45 7.84 -1.45
N GLY A 245 -16.19 7.98 -1.06
CA GLY A 245 -15.79 8.63 0.19
C GLY A 245 -16.09 10.12 0.20
N GLU A 246 -15.98 10.79 -0.95
CA GLU A 246 -16.34 12.21 -1.10
C GLU A 246 -17.84 12.43 -0.91
N ILE A 247 -18.71 11.58 -1.48
CA ILE A 247 -20.16 11.64 -1.26
C ILE A 247 -20.52 11.46 0.23
N GLN A 248 -19.83 10.55 0.92
CA GLN A 248 -20.04 10.41 2.37
C GLN A 248 -19.57 11.65 3.13
N ALA A 249 -18.48 12.29 2.69
CA ALA A 249 -17.94 13.51 3.30
C ALA A 249 -18.89 14.69 3.11
N ALA A 250 -19.44 14.84 1.90
CA ALA A 250 -20.51 15.78 1.55
C ALA A 250 -21.75 15.57 2.44
N ARG A 251 -22.21 14.32 2.61
CA ARG A 251 -23.35 14.02 3.49
C ARG A 251 -23.11 14.53 4.90
N ARG A 252 -21.97 14.18 5.49
CA ARG A 252 -21.64 14.57 6.87
C ARG A 252 -21.53 16.08 7.06
N ILE A 253 -20.92 16.81 6.12
CA ILE A 253 -20.76 18.26 6.27
C ILE A 253 -22.12 18.97 6.16
N LEU A 254 -22.99 18.54 5.24
CA LEU A 254 -24.35 19.06 5.08
C LEU A 254 -25.21 18.75 6.32
N ASP A 255 -25.22 17.49 6.78
CA ASP A 255 -25.95 17.07 7.99
C ASP A 255 -25.52 17.87 9.22
N THR A 256 -24.21 18.13 9.37
CA THR A 256 -23.69 18.89 10.52
C THR A 256 -24.05 20.37 10.44
N ALA A 257 -24.19 20.91 9.22
CA ALA A 257 -24.67 22.27 8.98
C ALA A 257 -26.19 22.40 9.12
N GLY A 258 -26.93 21.30 9.29
CA GLY A 258 -28.39 21.31 9.36
C GLY A 258 -29.07 21.41 7.99
N ILE A 259 -28.35 21.08 6.92
CA ILE A 259 -28.85 21.11 5.53
C ILE A 259 -29.20 19.68 5.13
N HIS A 260 -30.44 19.44 4.72
CA HIS A 260 -30.93 18.12 4.31
C HIS A 260 -30.29 17.68 2.97
N PRO A 261 -29.48 16.60 2.96
CA PRO A 261 -28.74 16.19 1.77
C PRO A 261 -29.47 15.13 0.93
N HIS A 262 -29.79 15.49 -0.31
CA HIS A 262 -30.30 14.60 -1.35
C HIS A 262 -29.15 14.17 -2.28
N LEU A 263 -28.38 13.17 -1.82
CA LEU A 263 -27.22 12.61 -2.52
C LEU A 263 -27.56 11.28 -3.19
N PRO A 264 -26.90 10.91 -4.30
CA PRO A 264 -27.18 9.67 -5.03
C PRO A 264 -26.90 8.43 -4.16
N GLU A 265 -27.85 7.49 -4.10
CA GLU A 265 -27.71 6.22 -3.37
C GLU A 265 -26.89 5.18 -4.15
N THR A 266 -27.02 5.19 -5.48
CA THR A 266 -26.23 4.33 -6.37
C THR A 266 -25.17 5.17 -7.06
N LEU A 267 -23.90 4.82 -6.83
CA LEU A 267 -22.79 5.49 -7.48
C LEU A 267 -22.73 5.05 -8.95
N ILE A 268 -23.29 5.86 -9.84
CA ILE A 268 -22.87 5.86 -11.24
C ILE A 268 -21.42 6.34 -11.23
N ARG A 269 -20.47 5.44 -11.49
CA ARG A 269 -19.06 5.81 -11.48
C ARG A 269 -18.81 6.73 -12.69
N PRO A 270 -18.24 7.94 -12.50
CA PRO A 270 -17.80 8.75 -13.62
C PRO A 270 -16.86 7.96 -14.52
N ARG A 271 -17.05 7.96 -15.84
CA ARG A 271 -16.21 7.18 -16.76
C ARG A 271 -14.79 7.74 -16.85
N THR A 272 -14.66 9.06 -16.70
CA THR A 272 -13.44 9.85 -16.82
C THR A 272 -13.44 10.96 -15.75
N HIS A 273 -12.25 11.46 -15.39
CA HIS A 273 -12.07 12.64 -14.52
C HIS A 273 -12.69 12.54 -13.09
N GLU A 274 -12.64 11.36 -12.45
CA GLU A 274 -13.13 11.15 -11.07
C GLU A 274 -12.53 12.17 -10.07
N ASP A 275 -11.27 12.55 -10.25
CA ASP A 275 -10.58 13.55 -9.42
C ASP A 275 -11.20 14.94 -9.54
N LEU A 276 -11.61 15.34 -10.75
CA LEU A 276 -12.26 16.62 -10.99
C LEU A 276 -13.64 16.66 -10.33
N PHE A 277 -14.44 15.61 -10.50
CA PHE A 277 -15.76 15.53 -9.87
C PHE A 277 -15.68 15.44 -8.36
N SER A 278 -14.69 14.73 -7.81
CA SER A 278 -14.45 14.67 -6.36
C SER A 278 -14.11 16.06 -5.81
N TRP A 279 -13.21 16.77 -6.50
CA TRP A 279 -12.84 18.13 -6.11
C TRP A 279 -14.01 19.11 -6.25
N ALA A 280 -14.78 19.02 -7.33
CA ALA A 280 -15.94 19.87 -7.58
C ALA A 280 -17.02 19.65 -6.52
N LEU A 281 -17.35 18.41 -6.18
CA LEU A 281 -18.31 18.08 -5.14
C LEU A 281 -17.90 18.68 -3.79
N ARG A 282 -16.62 18.58 -3.46
CA ARG A 282 -16.07 19.16 -2.22
C ARG A 282 -16.25 20.66 -2.16
N GLU A 283 -15.83 21.34 -3.23
CA GLU A 283 -15.86 22.80 -3.30
C GLU A 283 -17.30 23.31 -3.27
N LEU A 284 -18.20 22.70 -4.05
CA LEU A 284 -19.60 23.10 -4.12
C LEU A 284 -20.34 22.86 -2.79
N THR A 285 -20.15 21.71 -2.15
CA THR A 285 -20.79 21.44 -0.85
C THR A 285 -20.24 22.33 0.26
N THR A 286 -18.95 22.66 0.23
CA THR A 286 -18.34 23.64 1.15
C THR A 286 -18.94 25.04 0.93
N ASN A 287 -19.14 25.44 -0.32
CA ASN A 287 -19.74 26.73 -0.66
C ASN A 287 -21.21 26.82 -0.20
N VAL A 288 -22.01 25.78 -0.40
CA VAL A 288 -23.38 25.70 0.14
C VAL A 288 -23.34 25.91 1.66
N VAL A 289 -22.54 25.13 2.37
CA VAL A 289 -22.43 25.19 3.83
C VAL A 289 -21.96 26.55 4.35
N ARG A 290 -21.07 27.24 3.64
CA ARG A 290 -20.50 28.54 4.08
C ARG A 290 -21.36 29.74 3.70
N HIS A 291 -22.11 29.67 2.59
CA HIS A 291 -22.63 30.88 1.95
C HIS A 291 -24.11 30.85 1.58
N SER A 292 -24.77 29.68 1.47
CA SER A 292 -26.11 29.65 0.90
C SER A 292 -27.23 29.97 1.89
N GLY A 293 -27.07 29.62 3.17
CA GLY A 293 -28.19 29.64 4.12
C GLY A 293 -29.31 28.63 3.78
N ALA A 294 -29.00 27.63 2.94
CA ALA A 294 -29.94 26.64 2.45
C ALA A 294 -30.44 25.69 3.55
N SER A 295 -31.65 25.16 3.37
CA SER A 295 -32.21 24.05 4.16
C SER A 295 -32.08 22.71 3.45
N HIS A 296 -31.97 22.70 2.12
CA HIS A 296 -31.83 21.51 1.29
C HIS A 296 -30.72 21.65 0.26
N CYS A 297 -30.03 20.53 0.00
CA CYS A 297 -29.02 20.46 -1.05
C CYS A 297 -29.17 19.16 -1.83
N TRP A 298 -29.25 19.27 -3.16
CA TRP A 298 -29.38 18.16 -4.08
C TRP A 298 -28.13 17.99 -4.91
N VAL A 299 -27.67 16.74 -5.05
CA VAL A 299 -26.54 16.39 -5.91
C VAL A 299 -27.00 15.35 -6.91
N ILE A 300 -26.87 15.67 -8.19
CA ILE A 300 -27.15 14.76 -9.29
C ILE A 300 -25.85 14.46 -10.01
N LEU A 301 -25.55 13.17 -10.14
CA LEU A 301 -24.36 12.67 -10.81
C LEU A 301 -24.74 11.88 -12.05
N SER A 302 -24.02 12.10 -13.15
CA SER A 302 -24.03 11.27 -14.34
C SER A 302 -22.60 10.82 -14.70
N GLU A 303 -22.43 10.05 -15.78
CA GLU A 303 -21.10 9.64 -16.23
C GLU A 303 -20.22 10.83 -16.67
N GLU A 304 -20.83 11.96 -17.08
CA GLU A 304 -20.17 13.10 -17.73
C GLU A 304 -20.49 14.46 -17.07
N SER A 305 -21.33 14.47 -16.02
CA SER A 305 -21.72 15.70 -15.34
C SER A 305 -21.98 15.54 -13.84
N LEU A 306 -21.73 16.63 -13.12
CA LEU A 306 -22.04 16.80 -11.71
C LEU A 306 -22.87 18.08 -11.54
N GLN A 307 -24.06 17.95 -10.98
CA GLN A 307 -24.95 19.06 -10.66
C GLN A 307 -25.12 19.15 -9.14
N VAL A 308 -24.92 20.34 -8.58
CA VAL A 308 -25.22 20.65 -7.18
C VAL A 308 -26.23 21.79 -7.16
N THR A 309 -27.35 21.58 -6.47
CA THR A 309 -28.44 22.54 -6.35
C THR A 309 -28.74 22.79 -4.86
N ASP A 310 -29.01 24.03 -4.48
CA ASP A 310 -29.42 24.42 -3.13
C ASP A 310 -30.59 25.41 -3.14
N ASP A 311 -31.39 25.42 -2.06
CA ASP A 311 -32.54 26.31 -1.86
C ASP A 311 -32.22 27.60 -1.07
N GLY A 312 -30.94 27.99 -1.05
CA GLY A 312 -30.48 29.16 -0.32
C GLY A 312 -30.65 30.49 -1.07
N ASP A 313 -30.07 31.55 -0.51
CA ASP A 313 -30.15 32.92 -1.04
C ASP A 313 -29.31 33.13 -2.31
N GLY A 314 -28.45 32.16 -2.64
CA GLY A 314 -27.67 32.09 -3.87
C GLY A 314 -26.55 33.13 -3.97
N PHE A 315 -26.00 33.25 -5.18
CA PHE A 315 -24.98 34.24 -5.49
C PHE A 315 -25.66 35.59 -5.75
N THR A 316 -25.36 36.62 -4.96
CA THR A 316 -25.76 38.00 -5.26
C THR A 316 -25.18 38.44 -6.62
N GLU A 317 -25.78 39.44 -7.29
CA GLU A 317 -25.30 39.93 -8.59
C GLU A 317 -23.79 40.29 -8.57
N ASP A 318 -23.28 40.76 -7.42
CA ASP A 318 -21.86 41.03 -7.17
C ASP A 318 -20.97 39.77 -7.21
N ALA A 319 -21.48 38.61 -6.77
CA ALA A 319 -20.75 37.34 -6.83
C ALA A 319 -20.60 36.82 -8.28
N THR A 320 -21.55 37.15 -9.16
CA THR A 320 -21.48 36.87 -10.61
C THR A 320 -20.38 37.71 -11.29
N GLN A 321 -20.12 38.93 -10.82
CA GLN A 321 -18.95 39.73 -11.22
C GLN A 321 -17.65 39.25 -10.56
N ALA A 322 -17.69 38.77 -9.31
CA ALA A 322 -16.52 38.17 -8.64
C ALA A 322 -16.02 36.89 -9.36
N LEU A 323 -16.94 36.12 -9.95
CA LEU A 323 -16.63 35.00 -10.85
C LEU A 323 -15.81 35.41 -12.09
N ALA A 324 -15.95 36.65 -12.57
CA ALA A 324 -15.19 37.18 -13.69
C ALA A 324 -13.78 37.69 -13.29
N THR A 325 -13.55 37.97 -12.00
CA THR A 325 -12.28 38.51 -11.47
C THR A 325 -11.33 37.45 -10.91
N GLY A 326 -11.77 36.18 -10.85
CA GLY A 326 -10.89 35.03 -10.57
C GLY A 326 -10.54 34.77 -9.10
N LEU A 327 -11.20 35.45 -8.16
CA LEU A 327 -10.86 35.45 -6.73
C LEU A 327 -11.63 34.43 -5.86
N THR A 328 -12.39 33.51 -6.46
CA THR A 328 -13.24 32.54 -5.73
C THR A 328 -12.91 31.08 -6.07
N GLY A 329 -13.25 30.14 -5.19
CA GLY A 329 -13.07 28.69 -5.43
C GLY A 329 -13.77 28.19 -6.70
N LEU A 330 -14.87 28.85 -7.11
CA LEU A 330 -15.57 28.60 -8.37
C LEU A 330 -14.76 28.99 -9.62
N ALA A 331 -13.86 29.98 -9.54
CA ALA A 331 -12.94 30.29 -10.64
C ALA A 331 -11.92 29.17 -10.83
N GLY A 332 -11.45 28.57 -9.74
CA GLY A 332 -10.62 27.36 -9.77
C GLY A 332 -11.36 26.18 -10.41
N LEU A 333 -12.65 26.02 -10.12
CA LEU A 333 -13.52 25.00 -10.72
C LEU A 333 -13.64 25.17 -12.22
N ARG A 334 -13.95 26.40 -12.68
CA ARG A 334 -14.05 26.69 -14.11
C ARG A 334 -12.74 26.45 -14.85
N ARG A 335 -11.59 26.82 -14.25
CA ARG A 335 -10.27 26.57 -14.85
C ARG A 335 -9.99 25.08 -15.02
N ARG A 336 -10.16 24.30 -13.95
CA ARG A 336 -9.91 22.84 -13.98
C ARG A 336 -10.88 22.10 -14.91
N ALA A 337 -12.12 22.56 -15.00
CA ALA A 337 -13.09 22.04 -15.97
C ALA A 337 -12.61 22.30 -17.40
N HIS A 338 -12.19 23.54 -17.70
CA HIS A 338 -11.71 23.90 -19.03
C HIS A 338 -10.42 23.16 -19.44
N ASP A 339 -9.53 22.86 -18.48
CA ASP A 339 -8.31 22.07 -18.74
C ASP A 339 -8.61 20.66 -19.27
N VAL A 340 -9.80 20.12 -19.02
CA VAL A 340 -10.27 18.82 -19.52
C VAL A 340 -11.33 18.95 -20.62
N GLY A 341 -11.55 20.14 -21.18
CA GLY A 341 -12.54 20.38 -22.23
C GLY A 341 -13.99 20.55 -21.73
N GLY A 342 -14.18 20.60 -20.41
CA GLY A 342 -15.48 20.81 -19.76
C GLY A 342 -15.86 22.28 -19.56
N ASP A 343 -17.06 22.50 -19.02
CA ASP A 343 -17.60 23.82 -18.71
C ASP A 343 -18.35 23.83 -17.37
N VAL A 344 -18.53 25.03 -16.80
CA VAL A 344 -19.25 25.26 -15.54
C VAL A 344 -20.35 26.29 -15.79
N ILE A 345 -21.59 25.84 -15.59
CA ILE A 345 -22.81 26.64 -15.72
C ILE A 345 -23.34 26.93 -14.31
N ILE A 346 -23.62 28.19 -14.04
CA ILE A 346 -24.22 28.63 -12.78
C ILE A 346 -25.53 29.31 -13.13
N GLN A 347 -26.62 28.87 -12.51
CA GLN A 347 -27.95 29.40 -12.75
C GLN A 347 -28.67 29.57 -11.42
N ARG A 348 -29.38 30.68 -11.27
CA ARG A 348 -30.39 30.86 -10.22
C ARG A 348 -31.76 30.96 -10.88
N ALA A 349 -32.66 30.06 -10.51
CA ALA A 349 -34.02 30.02 -11.03
C ALA A 349 -34.97 29.50 -9.95
N GLU A 350 -36.15 30.11 -9.84
CA GLU A 350 -37.21 29.66 -8.92
C GLU A 350 -36.77 29.55 -7.44
N GLY A 351 -35.83 30.39 -7.01
CA GLY A 351 -35.28 30.36 -5.66
C GLY A 351 -34.17 29.34 -5.44
N LEU A 352 -33.87 28.50 -6.43
CA LEU A 352 -32.79 27.52 -6.37
C LEU A 352 -31.52 28.06 -7.04
N THR A 353 -30.37 27.80 -6.42
CA THR A 353 -29.05 27.99 -7.03
C THR A 353 -28.54 26.66 -7.53
N THR A 354 -28.17 26.57 -8.80
CA THR A 354 -27.64 25.36 -9.41
C THR A 354 -26.28 25.63 -10.02
N VAL A 355 -25.32 24.77 -9.72
CA VAL A 355 -24.02 24.70 -10.37
C VAL A 355 -23.90 23.36 -11.09
N LEU A 356 -23.72 23.41 -12.40
CA LEU A 356 -23.54 22.25 -13.28
C LEU A 356 -22.12 22.26 -13.83
N LEU A 357 -21.37 21.20 -13.55
CA LEU A 357 -20.10 20.86 -14.17
C LEU A 357 -20.33 19.78 -15.23
N THR A 358 -19.83 20.00 -16.45
CA THR A 358 -19.97 19.07 -17.58
C THR A 358 -18.62 18.86 -18.27
N VAL A 359 -18.34 17.65 -18.76
CA VAL A 359 -17.03 17.31 -19.36
C VAL A 359 -17.10 16.91 -20.84
N ASP A 360 -18.28 16.66 -21.42
CA ASP A 360 -18.42 16.23 -22.83
C ASP A 360 -19.65 16.85 -23.53
N GLY A 361 -19.98 18.10 -23.23
CA GLY A 361 -20.98 18.88 -23.98
C GLY A 361 -22.45 18.73 -23.52
N VAL A 362 -22.72 17.97 -22.45
CA VAL A 362 -24.04 17.96 -21.79
C VAL A 362 -24.26 19.30 -21.08
N ARG A 363 -25.15 20.16 -21.60
CA ARG A 363 -25.41 21.49 -21.02
C ARG A 363 -26.77 21.61 -20.34
N GLU A 364 -27.51 20.52 -20.22
CA GLU A 364 -28.88 20.52 -19.72
C GLU A 364 -28.89 20.34 -18.19
N ILE A 365 -29.46 21.32 -17.48
CA ILE A 365 -29.69 21.26 -16.05
C ILE A 365 -30.92 20.38 -15.82
N LYS A 366 -30.79 19.36 -14.98
CA LYS A 366 -31.92 18.52 -14.60
C LYS A 366 -32.75 19.22 -13.53
N GLU A 367 -34.06 19.30 -13.75
CA GLU A 367 -34.98 19.82 -12.75
C GLU A 367 -34.94 18.96 -11.49
N VAL A 368 -34.92 19.64 -10.35
CA VAL A 368 -35.05 19.04 -9.03
C VAL A 368 -36.46 19.34 -8.56
N ALA A 369 -37.26 18.32 -8.24
CA ALA A 369 -38.60 18.54 -7.71
C ALA A 369 -38.49 19.22 -6.33
N PRO A 370 -39.10 20.40 -6.12
CA PRO A 370 -39.16 21.00 -4.80
C PRO A 370 -39.97 20.09 -3.86
N SER A 371 -39.39 19.75 -2.71
CA SER A 371 -40.03 18.90 -1.67
C SER A 371 -41.19 19.60 -0.99
#